data_AF-A0A919S3S5-F1
#
_entry.id   AF-A0A919S3S5-F1
#
_cell.length_a   1.000
_cell.length_b   1.000
_cell.length_c   1.000
_cell.angle_alpha   90.00
_cell.angle_beta   90.00
_cell.angle_gamma   90.00
#
_symmetry.space_group_name_H-M   'P 1'
#
loop_
_entity.id
_entity.type
_entity.pdbx_description
1 polymer ?
#
loop_
_entity_poly.entity_id
_entity_poly.type
_entity_poly.pdbx_seq_one_letter_code
_entity_poly.pdbx_strand_id
1 'polypeptide(L)'
;MKHTDLERLFKDRIEDESILCTDSHKSYIQFVQNLGIELQQIKRGKHKEGIYHIQHINAFHSKLKEWMYKFHGVATKYLANYMYWFK
;
A
#
# COMPACT_ATOMS: atom_id res chain seq x y z
N MET A 1 0.26 12.27 -1.37
CA MET A 1 -1.04 11.66 -1.01
C MET A 1 -1.51 12.25 0.30
N LYS A 2 -2.76 12.71 0.36
CA LYS A 2 -3.40 13.25 1.57
C LYS A 2 -4.20 12.14 2.28
N HIS A 3 -4.57 12.36 3.54
CA HIS A 3 -5.40 11.39 4.29
C HIS A 3 -6.79 11.20 3.64
N THR A 4 -7.36 12.26 3.05
CA THR A 4 -8.61 12.22 2.29
C THR A 4 -8.57 11.26 1.10
N ASP A 5 -7.40 11.12 0.45
CA ASP A 5 -7.23 10.18 -0.67
C ASP A 5 -7.30 8.74 -0.16
N LEU A 6 -6.70 8.48 1.01
CA LEU A 6 -6.71 7.17 1.67
C LEU A 6 -8.13 6.80 2.12
N GLU A 7 -8.85 7.73 2.74
CA GLU A 7 -10.25 7.54 3.10
C GLU A 7 -11.09 7.14 1.89
N ARG A 8 -10.97 7.89 0.78
CA ARG A 8 -11.71 7.57 -0.44
C ARG A 8 -11.35 6.19 -1.01
N LEU A 9 -10.09 5.78 -0.92
CA LEU A 9 -9.61 4.52 -1.49
C LEU A 9 -10.01 3.30 -0.65
N PHE A 10 -9.94 3.42 0.67
CA PHE A 10 -10.06 2.31 1.60
C PHE A 10 -11.39 2.27 2.37
N LYS A 11 -12.26 3.27 2.20
CA LYS A 11 -13.61 3.25 2.77
C LYS A 11 -14.33 1.94 2.44
N ASP A 12 -14.87 1.30 3.47
CA ASP A 12 -15.61 0.03 3.42
C ASP A 12 -14.80 -1.15 2.84
N ARG A 13 -13.46 -1.06 2.83
CA ARG A 13 -12.55 -2.12 2.35
C ARG A 13 -11.62 -2.68 3.42
N ILE A 14 -11.70 -2.15 4.64
CA ILE A 14 -10.92 -2.60 5.78
C ILE A 14 -11.93 -3.12 6.80
N GLU A 15 -11.71 -4.35 7.26
CA GLU A 15 -12.52 -4.95 8.32
C GLU A 15 -12.26 -4.26 9.66
N ASP A 16 -13.28 -4.22 10.50
CA ASP A 16 -13.14 -3.74 11.88
C ASP A 16 -12.07 -4.55 12.63
N GLU A 17 -11.40 -3.91 13.60
CA GLU A 17 -10.30 -4.51 14.39
C GLU A 17 -9.04 -4.90 13.57
N SER A 18 -8.94 -4.49 12.31
CA SER A 18 -7.71 -4.65 11.52
C SER A 18 -6.55 -3.84 12.12
N ILE A 19 -5.32 -4.28 11.88
CA ILE A 19 -4.10 -3.51 12.18
C ILE A 19 -3.47 -3.05 10.87
N LEU A 20 -3.35 -1.73 10.70
CA LEU A 20 -2.72 -1.15 9.53
C LEU A 20 -1.21 -1.07 9.72
N CYS A 21 -0.45 -1.83 8.92
CA CYS A 21 1.00 -1.77 8.89
C CYS A 21 1.48 -0.86 7.74
N THR A 22 2.17 0.25 8.06
CA THR A 22 2.59 1.24 7.07
C THR A 22 4.06 1.63 7.21
N ASP A 23 4.57 2.37 6.22
CA ASP A 23 5.79 3.14 6.39
C ASP A 23 5.56 4.37 7.29
N SER A 24 6.60 5.16 7.49
CA SER A 24 6.57 6.34 8.35
C SER A 24 5.87 7.58 7.74
N HIS A 25 5.05 7.44 6.69
CA HIS A 25 4.40 8.58 6.04
C HIS A 25 3.23 9.13 6.87
N LYS A 26 3.24 10.45 7.16
CA LYS A 26 2.31 11.11 8.09
C LYS A 26 0.83 11.02 7.72
N SER A 27 0.49 10.83 6.44
CA SER A 27 -0.90 10.73 6.00
C SER A 27 -1.66 9.57 6.63
N TYR A 28 -0.96 8.48 6.98
CA TYR A 28 -1.56 7.32 7.62
C TYR A 28 -2.00 7.60 9.06
N ILE A 29 -1.32 8.52 9.76
CA ILE A 29 -1.66 8.89 11.15
C ILE A 29 -3.09 9.45 11.20
N GLN A 30 -3.37 10.47 10.39
CA GLN A 30 -4.70 11.08 10.36
C GLN A 30 -5.76 10.13 9.82
N PHE A 31 -5.44 9.35 8.78
CA PHE A 31 -6.34 8.35 8.20
C PHE A 31 -6.81 7.33 9.23
N VAL A 32 -5.88 6.78 10.00
CA VAL A 32 -6.21 5.77 11.02
C VAL A 32 -6.98 6.37 12.19
N GLN A 33 -6.64 7.59 12.62
CA GLN A 33 -7.41 8.31 13.64
C GLN A 33 -8.87 8.51 13.25
N ASN A 34 -9.13 8.78 11.97
CA ASN A 34 -10.49 8.99 11.47
C ASN A 34 -11.31 7.69 11.35
N LEU A 35 -10.64 6.55 11.16
CA LEU A 35 -11.27 5.23 11.04
C LEU A 35 -11.30 4.43 12.36
N GLY A 36 -10.54 4.84 13.38
CA GLY A 36 -10.47 4.12 14.66
C GLY A 36 -9.70 2.79 14.60
N ILE A 37 -8.80 2.63 13.64
CA ILE A 37 -8.03 1.40 13.39
C ILE A 37 -6.72 1.43 14.20
N GLU A 38 -6.05 0.30 14.43
CA GLU A 38 -4.69 0.31 15.01
C GLU A 38 -3.63 0.60 13.93
N LEU A 39 -2.65 1.46 14.24
CA LEU A 39 -1.56 1.81 13.31
C LEU A 39 -0.21 1.30 13.81
N GLN A 40 0.40 0.40 13.05
CA GLN A 40 1.80 0.01 13.22
C GLN A 40 2.68 0.64 12.13
N GLN A 41 3.52 1.60 12.52
CA GLN A 41 4.47 2.22 11.58
C GLN A 41 5.86 1.62 11.69
N ILE A 42 6.41 1.20 10.55
CA ILE A 42 7.82 0.82 10.45
C ILE A 42 8.65 2.08 10.31
N LYS A 43 9.57 2.29 11.26
CA LYS A 43 10.46 3.46 11.28
C LYS A 43 11.33 3.51 10.02
N ARG A 44 11.63 4.73 9.57
CA ARG A 44 12.52 4.95 8.43
C ARG A 44 13.87 4.27 8.65
N GLY A 45 14.39 3.59 7.62
CA GLY A 45 15.63 2.81 7.70
C GLY A 45 15.50 1.45 8.39
N LYS A 46 14.31 1.11 8.91
CA LYS A 46 13.98 -0.24 9.33
C LYS A 46 13.05 -0.91 8.32
N HIS A 47 13.06 -2.23 8.33
CA HIS A 47 12.23 -3.07 7.46
C HIS A 47 11.20 -3.89 8.25
N LYS A 48 11.34 -3.92 9.58
CA LYS A 48 10.51 -4.68 10.51
C LYS A 48 10.37 -3.95 11.84
N GLU A 49 9.24 -4.13 12.50
CA GLU A 49 9.02 -3.74 13.89
C GLU A 49 8.22 -4.86 14.57
N GLY A 50 8.87 -5.63 15.45
CA GLY A 50 8.27 -6.84 16.03
C GLY A 50 7.93 -7.88 14.95
N ILE A 51 6.67 -8.33 14.94
CA ILE A 51 6.12 -9.28 13.96
C ILE A 51 5.75 -8.62 12.61
N TYR A 52 5.75 -7.30 12.54
CA TYR A 52 5.28 -6.56 11.37
C TYR A 52 6.42 -6.26 10.40
N HIS A 53 6.21 -6.57 9.11
CA HIS A 53 7.23 -6.48 8.07
C HIS A 53 6.69 -5.88 6.76
N ILE A 54 7.33 -4.82 6.26
CA ILE A 54 6.89 -4.13 5.03
C ILE A 54 7.63 -4.62 3.76
N GLN A 55 8.68 -5.43 3.89
CA GLN A 55 9.42 -5.85 2.68
C GLN A 55 8.61 -6.73 1.75
N HIS A 56 7.57 -7.42 2.24
CA HIS A 56 6.75 -8.23 1.35
C HIS A 56 6.05 -7.34 0.33
N ILE A 57 5.40 -6.26 0.78
CA ILE A 57 4.76 -5.31 -0.12
C ILE A 57 5.78 -4.51 -0.94
N ASN A 58 6.94 -4.15 -0.36
CA ASN A 58 8.01 -3.49 -1.13
C ASN A 58 8.55 -4.38 -2.26
N ALA A 59 8.75 -5.67 -1.99
CA ALA A 59 9.19 -6.64 -2.99
C ALA A 59 8.13 -6.82 -4.07
N PHE A 60 6.85 -6.89 -3.70
CA PHE A 60 5.73 -6.92 -4.64
C PHE A 60 5.73 -5.67 -5.55
N HIS A 61 5.87 -4.47 -4.99
CA HIS A 61 5.96 -3.23 -5.77
C HIS A 61 7.15 -3.21 -6.73
N SER A 62 8.32 -3.70 -6.29
CA SER A 62 9.51 -3.81 -7.16
C SER A 62 9.25 -4.75 -8.33
N LYS A 63 8.73 -5.96 -8.05
CA LYS A 63 8.37 -6.95 -9.07
C LYS A 63 7.37 -6.40 -10.08
N LEU A 64 6.34 -5.70 -9.59
CA LEU A 64 5.34 -5.08 -10.46
C LEU A 64 5.98 -4.03 -11.37
N LYS A 65 6.83 -3.16 -10.82
CA LYS A 65 7.52 -2.12 -11.59
C LYS A 65 8.45 -2.71 -12.65
N GLU A 66 9.26 -3.71 -12.29
CA GLU A 66 10.14 -4.42 -13.21
C GLU A 66 9.36 -5.13 -14.31
N TRP A 67 8.24 -5.76 -13.94
CA TRP A 67 7.35 -6.41 -14.90
C TRP A 67 6.74 -5.40 -15.88
N MET A 68 6.27 -4.24 -15.39
CA MET A 68 5.74 -3.17 -16.24
C MET A 68 6.79 -2.56 -17.18
N TYR A 69 8.07 -2.54 -16.79
CA TYR A 69 9.17 -2.01 -17.61
C TYR A 69 9.38 -2.77 -18.93
N LYS A 70 8.89 -4.01 -19.02
CA LYS A 70 8.95 -4.84 -20.23
C LYS A 70 8.06 -4.29 -21.35
N PHE A 71 7.12 -3.40 -21.03
CA PHE A 71 6.23 -2.78 -22.01
C PHE A 71 6.74 -1.39 -22.39
N HIS A 72 6.65 -1.02 -23.66
CA HIS A 72 7.01 0.31 -24.18
C HIS A 72 5.89 1.34 -23.93
N GLY A 73 5.43 1.41 -22.69
CA GLY A 73 4.25 2.16 -22.28
C GLY A 73 3.05 1.25 -22.00
N VAL A 74 2.33 1.57 -20.93
CA VAL A 74 1.12 0.86 -20.51
C VAL A 74 -0.07 1.75 -20.80
N ALA A 75 -0.96 1.28 -21.68
CA ALA A 75 -2.20 1.98 -21.95
C ALA A 75 -3.14 1.82 -20.75
N THR A 76 -3.39 2.91 -20.00
CA THR A 76 -4.18 2.88 -18.76
C THR A 76 -5.59 2.32 -18.98
N LYS A 77 -6.17 2.50 -20.19
CA LYS A 77 -7.45 1.89 -20.58
C LYS A 77 -7.48 0.36 -20.52
N TYR A 78 -6.34 -0.30 -20.56
CA TYR A 78 -6.20 -1.77 -20.50
C TYR A 78 -5.47 -2.24 -19.24
N LEU A 79 -5.27 -1.38 -18.23
CA LEU A 79 -4.47 -1.72 -17.04
C LEU A 79 -4.88 -3.04 -16.39
N ALA A 80 -6.20 -3.32 -16.31
CA ALA A 80 -6.71 -4.59 -15.78
C ALA A 80 -6.21 -5.83 -16.56
N ASN A 81 -6.11 -5.74 -17.88
CA ASN A 81 -5.60 -6.82 -18.72
C ASN A 81 -4.11 -7.05 -18.47
N TYR A 82 -3.34 -5.98 -18.29
CA TYR A 82 -1.94 -6.10 -17.87
C TYR A 82 -1.85 -6.78 -16.50
N MET A 83 -2.65 -6.35 -15.52
CA MET A 83 -2.63 -6.97 -14.18
C MET A 83 -2.99 -8.46 -14.22
N TYR A 84 -3.82 -8.91 -15.17
CA TYR A 84 -4.10 -10.34 -15.34
C TYR A 84 -2.89 -11.16 -15.80
N TRP A 85 -1.94 -10.54 -16.50
CA TRP A 85 -0.69 -11.18 -16.93
C TRP A 85 0.42 -11.11 -15.89
N PHE A 86 0.28 -10.27 -14.87
CA PHE A 86 1.21 -10.18 -13.75
C PHE A 86 0.98 -11.37 -12.80
N LYS A 87 2.04 -12.12 -12.50
CA LYS A 87 2.04 -13.27 -11.59
C LYS A 87 3.06 -13.06 -10.48
#